data_AF-A0A8R2D2Q6-F1
#
_entry.id   AF-A0A8R2D2Q6-F1
#
_cell.length_a   1.000
_cell.length_b   1.000
_cell.length_c   1.000
_cell.angle_alpha   90.00
_cell.angle_beta   90.00
_cell.angle_gamma   90.00
#
_symmetry.space_group_name_H-M   'P 1'
#
loop_
_entity.id
_entity.type
_entity.pdbx_description
1 polymer ?
#
loop_
_entity_poly.entity_id
_entity_poly.type
_entity_poly.pdbx_seq_one_letter_code
_entity_poly.pdbx_strand_id
1 'polypeptide(L)'
;MTCDACQYNTENSESFKFVNKYGIHFMWYPATFSQSRLGNKNSKGSNACTLIALLMATNINTSKIRVNCLFIPPAKDSLTELFSDAILNGNVIHQNLFKNSCSSQNTNLTVPEAMKAGESSLGTMTEWKSSVYFNNMIINLYAEMNRYVIEWYTNPPCCQPNNLYIVLIAHNKAILIVIQLDMNSVLLIDSHQHSSHGALICQCRISKLENLCSWYAKMLCNSAGSNPDAYELSFLYYKCEKQNNKNTI
;
A
#
# COMPACT_ATOMS: atom_id res chain seq x y z
N MET A 1 -2.94 38.06 26.72
CA MET A 1 -4.26 38.32 26.10
C MET A 1 -4.03 38.29 24.61
N THR A 2 -4.10 37.08 24.07
CA THR A 2 -5.09 36.64 23.06
C THR A 2 -4.64 37.01 21.65
N CYS A 3 -3.79 36.14 21.10
CA CYS A 3 -3.67 35.96 19.66
C CYS A 3 -5.01 35.46 19.14
N ASP A 4 -5.64 36.25 18.28
CA ASP A 4 -6.83 35.86 17.57
C ASP A 4 -6.56 34.70 16.63
N ALA A 5 -7.54 33.80 16.63
CA ALA A 5 -7.54 32.53 15.94
C ALA A 5 -7.64 32.74 14.42
N CYS A 6 -6.68 32.20 13.67
CA CYS A 6 -6.93 31.81 12.29
C CYS A 6 -7.79 30.55 12.29
N GLN A 7 -9.11 30.73 12.39
CA GLN A 7 -10.09 29.75 11.96
C GLN A 7 -9.99 29.61 10.44
N TYR A 8 -9.37 28.53 9.97
CA TYR A 8 -9.52 28.12 8.58
C TYR A 8 -10.85 27.38 8.43
N ASN A 9 -11.87 28.13 8.01
CA ASN A 9 -13.02 27.60 7.30
C ASN A 9 -12.57 27.17 5.89
N THR A 10 -12.70 25.89 5.57
CA THR A 10 -12.69 25.42 4.18
C THR A 10 -13.87 24.48 3.96
N GLU A 11 -15.04 25.07 3.70
CA GLU A 11 -16.08 24.42 2.92
C GLU A 11 -15.66 24.52 1.44
N ASN A 12 -15.02 23.46 0.94
CA ASN A 12 -14.99 23.09 -0.47
C ASN A 12 -14.78 21.57 -0.50
N SER A 13 -15.62 20.85 -1.23
CA SER A 13 -15.77 19.38 -1.19
C SER A 13 -14.61 18.57 -1.82
N GLU A 14 -13.37 19.06 -1.74
CA GLU A 14 -12.17 18.44 -2.34
C GLU A 14 -10.93 18.50 -1.42
N SER A 15 -11.11 18.54 -0.10
CA SER A 15 -9.99 18.60 0.85
C SER A 15 -9.56 17.23 1.37
N PHE A 16 -8.26 17.02 1.55
CA PHE A 16 -7.70 15.90 2.32
C PHE A 16 -8.27 15.89 3.74
N LYS A 17 -8.53 14.70 4.29
CA LYS A 17 -8.95 14.56 5.70
C LYS A 17 -7.91 13.81 6.51
N PHE A 18 -7.42 14.47 7.55
CA PHE A 18 -6.48 13.91 8.52
C PHE A 18 -7.19 13.51 9.81
N VAL A 19 -6.93 12.29 10.28
CA VAL A 19 -7.48 11.78 11.55
C VAL A 19 -6.35 11.10 12.31
N ASN A 20 -6.33 11.20 13.64
CA ASN A 20 -5.52 10.33 14.50
C ASN A 20 -6.46 9.51 15.39
N LYS A 21 -6.35 8.19 15.34
CA LYS A 21 -7.12 7.29 16.19
C LYS A 21 -6.27 6.10 16.59
N TYR A 22 -6.22 5.80 17.88
CA TYR A 22 -5.46 4.66 18.45
C TYR A 22 -3.96 4.63 18.08
N GLY A 23 -3.37 5.80 17.81
CA GLY A 23 -1.98 5.93 17.37
C GLY A 23 -1.76 5.65 15.88
N ILE A 24 -2.83 5.67 15.09
CA ILE A 24 -2.80 5.57 13.63
C ILE A 24 -3.18 6.93 13.06
N HIS A 25 -2.35 7.46 12.18
CA HIS A 25 -2.57 8.67 11.42
C HIS A 25 -3.16 8.28 10.06
N PHE A 26 -4.27 8.92 9.70
CA PHE A 26 -4.98 8.68 8.44
C PHE A 26 -4.85 9.90 7.54
N MET A 27 -4.61 9.67 6.25
CA MET A 27 -4.69 10.67 5.19
C MET A 27 -5.67 10.15 4.13
N TRP A 28 -6.91 10.60 4.23
CA TRP A 28 -7.94 10.33 3.25
C TRP A 28 -7.85 11.32 2.10
N TYR A 29 -7.85 10.78 0.89
CA TYR A 29 -7.83 11.57 -0.33
C TYR A 29 -9.26 11.94 -0.76
N PRO A 30 -9.45 13.00 -1.57
CA PRO A 30 -10.74 13.30 -2.17
C PRO A 30 -11.22 12.15 -3.07
N ALA A 31 -12.54 12.02 -3.28
CA ALA A 31 -13.13 10.93 -4.05
C ALA A 31 -12.56 10.77 -5.47
N THR A 32 -12.12 11.88 -6.07
CA THR A 32 -11.48 11.95 -7.40
C THR A 32 -10.10 11.28 -7.46
N PHE A 33 -9.44 11.13 -6.31
CA PHE A 33 -8.14 10.48 -6.20
C PHE A 33 -8.33 9.05 -5.71
N SER A 34 -8.54 8.13 -6.64
CA SER A 34 -8.60 6.68 -6.40
C SER A 34 -8.30 5.95 -7.69
N GLN A 35 -7.99 4.65 -7.63
CA GLN A 35 -7.65 3.87 -8.83
C GLN A 35 -8.74 3.87 -9.91
N SER A 36 -10.01 4.02 -9.52
CA SER A 36 -11.13 4.04 -10.46
C SER A 36 -11.40 5.42 -11.05
N ARG A 37 -10.87 6.51 -10.48
CA ARG A 37 -11.20 7.88 -10.91
C ARG A 37 -9.99 8.71 -11.36
N LEU A 38 -8.84 8.50 -10.73
CA LEU A 38 -7.66 9.30 -11.01
C LEU A 38 -7.17 9.06 -12.44
N GLY A 39 -7.09 10.14 -13.23
CA GLY A 39 -6.74 10.09 -14.64
C GLY A 39 -7.81 9.52 -15.57
N ASN A 40 -9.00 9.17 -15.07
CA ASN A 40 -10.01 8.46 -15.86
C ASN A 40 -11.41 9.06 -15.67
N LYS A 41 -11.90 9.80 -16.69
CA LYS A 41 -13.19 10.51 -16.59
C LYS A 41 -14.42 9.61 -16.75
N ASN A 42 -14.27 8.41 -17.32
CA ASN A 42 -15.39 7.60 -17.85
C ASN A 42 -15.45 6.13 -17.39
N SER A 43 -14.60 5.67 -16.44
CA SER A 43 -14.51 4.23 -16.14
C SER A 43 -15.48 3.74 -15.05
N LYS A 44 -15.92 2.49 -15.18
CA LYS A 44 -16.80 1.77 -14.23
C LYS A 44 -16.05 1.07 -13.08
N GLY A 45 -14.75 1.36 -12.91
CA GLY A 45 -13.87 0.66 -11.98
C GLY A 45 -12.50 0.35 -12.60
N SER A 46 -11.54 -0.05 -11.76
CA SER A 46 -10.23 -0.56 -12.16
C SER A 46 -9.88 -1.76 -11.28
N ASN A 47 -9.28 -2.80 -11.86
CA ASN A 47 -8.80 -3.99 -11.17
C ASN A 47 -7.26 -4.03 -11.08
N ALA A 48 -6.61 -2.86 -11.17
CA ALA A 48 -5.16 -2.72 -11.19
C ALA A 48 -4.51 -2.67 -9.78
N CYS A 49 -5.26 -2.87 -8.70
CA CYS A 49 -4.80 -2.63 -7.33
C CYS A 49 -3.49 -3.35 -6.97
N THR A 50 -3.31 -4.60 -7.40
CA THR A 50 -2.06 -5.35 -7.15
C THR A 50 -0.87 -4.70 -7.86
N LEU A 51 -1.03 -4.28 -9.12
CA LEU A 51 0.01 -3.54 -9.85
C LEU A 51 0.32 -2.19 -9.18
N ILE A 52 -0.71 -1.46 -8.76
CA ILE A 52 -0.55 -0.19 -8.06
C ILE A 52 0.23 -0.37 -6.75
N ALA A 53 -0.07 -1.41 -5.98
CA ALA A 53 0.64 -1.74 -4.76
C ALA A 53 2.14 -2.01 -5.03
N LEU A 54 2.47 -2.80 -6.06
CA LEU A 54 3.87 -3.09 -6.42
C LEU A 54 4.61 -1.85 -6.94
N LEU A 55 3.97 -1.04 -7.79
CA LEU A 55 4.56 0.21 -8.29
C LEU A 55 4.77 1.22 -7.16
N MET A 56 3.84 1.31 -6.21
CA MET A 56 4.00 2.17 -5.04
C MET A 56 5.18 1.72 -4.17
N ALA A 57 5.37 0.40 -4.00
CA ALA A 57 6.54 -0.14 -3.32
C ALA A 57 7.85 0.27 -4.04
N THR A 58 7.88 0.20 -5.37
CA THR A 58 9.02 0.72 -6.17
C THR A 58 9.24 2.19 -5.94
N ASN A 59 8.19 2.99 -6.03
CA ASN A 59 8.27 4.43 -5.88
C ASN A 59 8.83 4.82 -4.50
N ILE A 60 8.40 4.15 -3.42
CA ILE A 60 8.96 4.35 -2.07
C ILE A 60 10.44 3.93 -2.02
N ASN A 61 10.78 2.78 -2.60
CA ASN A 61 12.15 2.25 -2.58
C ASN A 61 13.14 3.17 -3.32
N THR A 62 12.78 3.64 -4.51
CA THR A 62 13.66 4.44 -5.38
C THR A 62 13.78 5.89 -4.91
N SER A 63 12.69 6.48 -4.42
CA SER A 63 12.69 7.84 -3.85
C SER A 63 13.38 7.93 -2.49
N LYS A 64 13.61 6.79 -1.82
CA LYS A 64 14.16 6.70 -0.46
C LYS A 64 13.36 7.52 0.56
N ILE A 65 12.05 7.68 0.35
CA ILE A 65 11.19 8.36 1.31
C ILE A 65 11.21 7.62 2.65
N ARG A 66 11.42 8.40 3.71
CA ARG A 66 11.34 7.95 5.10
C ARG A 66 10.21 8.69 5.81
N VAL A 67 9.33 7.95 6.48
CA VAL A 67 8.15 8.49 7.15
C VAL A 67 8.25 8.42 8.67
N ASN A 68 8.13 9.57 9.33
CA ASN A 68 8.24 9.69 10.79
C ASN A 68 6.90 9.53 11.54
N CYS A 69 6.00 8.67 11.03
CA CYS A 69 4.65 8.46 11.58
C CYS A 69 3.80 9.74 11.70
N LEU A 70 4.13 10.78 10.93
CA LEU A 70 3.42 12.05 10.89
C LEU A 70 3.36 12.50 9.43
N PHE A 71 2.17 12.86 8.97
CA PHE A 71 1.98 13.46 7.64
C PHE A 71 2.36 14.93 7.67
N ILE A 72 3.65 15.22 7.53
CA ILE A 72 4.18 16.58 7.42
C ILE A 72 4.84 16.79 6.05
N PRO A 73 4.74 18.00 5.47
CA PRO A 73 5.57 18.37 4.32
C PRO A 73 7.08 18.29 4.67
N PRO A 74 7.95 17.95 3.72
CA PRO A 74 7.66 17.62 2.32
C PRO A 74 7.22 16.16 2.09
N ALA A 75 7.46 15.27 3.06
CA ALA A 75 7.24 13.82 2.89
C ALA A 75 5.81 13.45 2.50
N LYS A 76 4.82 14.17 3.04
CA LYS A 76 3.41 13.99 2.68
C LYS A 76 3.16 14.28 1.20
N ASP A 77 3.65 15.39 0.68
CA ASP A 77 3.41 15.79 -0.71
C ASP A 77 4.10 14.84 -1.68
N SER A 78 5.34 14.44 -1.38
CA SER A 78 6.06 13.43 -2.16
C SER A 78 5.34 12.08 -2.15
N LEU A 79 4.78 11.63 -1.01
CA LEU A 79 3.98 10.40 -0.98
C LEU A 79 2.74 10.50 -1.87
N THR A 80 2.08 11.66 -1.93
CA THR A 80 0.92 11.88 -2.80
C THR A 80 1.32 11.82 -4.28
N GLU A 81 2.42 12.43 -4.67
CA GLU A 81 2.95 12.37 -6.04
C GLU A 81 3.27 10.93 -6.45
N LEU A 82 4.05 10.23 -5.63
CA LEU A 82 4.41 8.83 -5.88
C LEU A 82 3.18 7.91 -5.95
N PHE A 83 2.15 8.19 -5.14
CA PHE A 83 0.93 7.40 -5.15
C PHE A 83 0.08 7.68 -6.40
N SER A 84 0.02 8.94 -6.83
CA SER A 84 -0.61 9.32 -8.10
C SER A 84 0.04 8.60 -9.27
N ASP A 85 1.38 8.62 -9.32
CA ASP A 85 2.14 7.95 -10.38
C ASP A 85 1.90 6.43 -10.38
N ALA A 86 1.89 5.80 -9.21
CA ALA A 86 1.60 4.37 -9.09
C ALA A 86 0.19 4.04 -9.59
N ILE A 87 -0.82 4.86 -9.25
CA ILE A 87 -2.20 4.67 -9.72
C ILE A 87 -2.29 4.81 -11.25
N LEU A 88 -1.73 5.89 -11.81
CA LEU A 88 -1.80 6.17 -13.24
C LEU A 88 -1.09 5.08 -14.04
N ASN A 89 0.14 4.73 -13.66
CA ASN A 89 0.93 3.72 -14.36
C ASN A 89 0.34 2.32 -14.18
N GLY A 90 -0.12 1.96 -12.99
CA GLY A 90 -0.75 0.66 -12.73
C GLY A 90 -2.00 0.46 -13.58
N ASN A 91 -2.83 1.50 -13.70
CA ASN A 91 -4.00 1.48 -14.57
C ASN A 91 -3.62 1.31 -16.05
N VAL A 92 -2.58 1.99 -16.53
CA VAL A 92 -2.12 1.87 -17.93
C VAL A 92 -1.61 0.46 -18.23
N ILE A 93 -0.77 -0.10 -17.36
CA ILE A 93 -0.24 -1.47 -17.52
C ILE A 93 -1.39 -2.48 -17.54
N HIS A 94 -2.33 -2.36 -16.60
CA HIS A 94 -3.50 -3.24 -16.52
C HIS A 94 -4.38 -3.15 -17.77
N GLN A 95 -4.72 -1.94 -18.22
CA GLN A 95 -5.52 -1.74 -19.44
C GLN A 95 -4.83 -2.33 -20.67
N ASN A 96 -3.51 -2.20 -20.79
CA ASN A 96 -2.77 -2.79 -21.90
C ASN A 96 -2.78 -4.32 -21.85
N LEU A 97 -2.66 -4.90 -20.65
CA LEU A 97 -2.70 -6.36 -20.44
C LEU A 97 -4.05 -6.96 -20.84
N PHE A 98 -5.15 -6.27 -20.53
CA PHE A 98 -6.52 -6.76 -20.75
C PHE A 98 -7.26 -6.07 -21.91
N LYS A 99 -6.53 -5.39 -22.81
CA LYS A 99 -7.11 -4.62 -23.92
C LYS A 99 -8.01 -5.45 -24.84
N ASN A 100 -7.69 -6.74 -24.99
CA ASN A 100 -8.40 -7.68 -25.86
C ASN A 100 -9.23 -8.71 -25.07
N SER A 101 -9.43 -8.49 -23.77
CA SER A 101 -10.13 -9.44 -22.90
C SER A 101 -11.63 -9.29 -23.03
N CYS A 102 -12.34 -10.43 -23.05
CA CYS A 102 -13.80 -10.42 -22.96
C CYS A 102 -14.24 -9.95 -21.56
N SER A 103 -15.37 -9.24 -21.50
CA SER A 103 -15.95 -8.64 -20.30
C SER A 103 -16.26 -9.60 -19.15
N SER A 104 -16.19 -10.91 -19.38
CA SER A 104 -16.47 -11.98 -18.41
C SER A 104 -15.23 -12.59 -17.75
N GLN A 105 -14.02 -12.20 -18.15
CA GLN A 105 -12.79 -12.70 -17.52
C GLN A 105 -12.52 -11.99 -16.19
N ASN A 106 -12.07 -12.76 -15.19
CA ASN A 106 -11.50 -12.18 -13.98
C ASN A 106 -10.20 -11.46 -14.36
N THR A 107 -10.15 -10.15 -14.13
CA THR A 107 -8.99 -9.31 -14.46
C THR A 107 -8.20 -8.90 -13.23
N ASN A 108 -8.49 -9.46 -12.05
CA ASN A 108 -7.65 -9.27 -10.87
C ASN A 108 -6.37 -10.09 -11.02
N LEU A 109 -5.24 -9.48 -10.66
CA LEU A 109 -3.94 -10.11 -10.72
C LEU A 109 -3.52 -10.57 -9.33
N THR A 110 -3.02 -11.80 -9.25
CA THR A 110 -2.19 -12.26 -8.13
C THR A 110 -0.88 -11.48 -8.08
N VAL A 111 -0.14 -11.57 -6.97
CA VAL A 111 1.18 -10.93 -6.86
C VAL A 111 2.15 -11.41 -7.95
N PRO A 112 2.32 -12.72 -8.21
CA PRO A 112 3.21 -13.18 -9.29
C PRO A 112 2.81 -12.69 -10.69
N GLU A 113 1.51 -12.65 -11.00
CA GLU A 113 1.04 -12.14 -12.29
C GLU A 113 1.28 -10.64 -12.44
N ALA A 114 1.04 -9.86 -11.38
CA ALA A 114 1.32 -8.42 -11.36
C ALA A 114 2.83 -8.15 -11.46
N MET A 115 3.67 -8.96 -10.80
CA MET A 115 5.13 -8.87 -10.91
C MET A 115 5.59 -9.10 -12.34
N LYS A 116 5.05 -10.12 -13.01
CA LYS A 116 5.35 -10.41 -14.42
C LYS A 116 4.88 -9.28 -15.34
N ALA A 117 3.68 -8.75 -15.12
CA ALA A 117 3.14 -7.66 -15.94
C ALA A 117 3.91 -6.34 -15.76
N GLY A 118 4.42 -6.08 -14.55
CA GLY A 118 5.19 -4.89 -14.21
C GLY A 118 6.71 -5.04 -14.27
N GLU A 119 7.24 -6.17 -14.78
CA GLU A 119 8.65 -6.57 -14.63
C GLU A 119 9.66 -5.45 -14.98
N SER A 120 9.40 -4.71 -16.06
CA SER A 120 10.25 -3.61 -16.52
C SER A 120 10.38 -2.45 -15.51
N SER A 121 9.42 -2.31 -14.60
CA SER A 121 9.31 -1.21 -13.63
C SER A 121 9.60 -1.65 -12.20
N LEU A 122 9.68 -2.95 -11.91
CA LEU A 122 9.82 -3.46 -10.53
C LEU A 122 11.27 -3.72 -10.12
N GLY A 123 12.23 -3.60 -11.05
CA GLY A 123 13.67 -3.73 -10.75
C GLY A 123 13.99 -5.07 -10.09
N THR A 124 14.69 -5.02 -8.94
CA THR A 124 15.12 -6.23 -8.21
C THR A 124 14.11 -6.72 -7.16
N MET A 125 12.86 -6.22 -7.19
CA MET A 125 11.81 -6.67 -6.29
C MET A 125 11.65 -8.20 -6.39
N THR A 126 11.59 -8.86 -5.25
CA THR A 126 11.44 -10.31 -5.14
C THR A 126 10.44 -10.62 -4.04
N GLU A 127 9.53 -11.55 -4.32
CA GLU A 127 8.67 -12.15 -3.31
C GLU A 127 9.48 -13.14 -2.46
N TRP A 128 9.50 -12.93 -1.15
CA TRP A 128 10.17 -13.79 -0.17
C TRP A 128 9.27 -14.95 0.26
N LYS A 129 8.04 -14.63 0.66
CA LYS A 129 7.04 -15.61 1.12
C LYS A 129 5.65 -15.15 0.70
N SER A 130 4.80 -16.11 0.37
CA SER A 130 3.36 -15.88 0.22
C SER A 130 2.60 -16.96 0.98
N SER A 131 1.45 -16.60 1.56
CA SER A 131 0.58 -17.52 2.28
C SER A 131 -0.88 -17.10 2.14
N VAL A 132 -1.75 -18.07 1.88
CA VAL A 132 -3.21 -17.88 1.84
C VAL A 132 -3.81 -18.45 3.13
N TYR A 133 -4.70 -17.68 3.73
CA TYR A 133 -5.30 -17.95 5.02
C TYR A 133 -6.82 -18.07 4.89
N PHE A 134 -7.38 -19.14 5.44
CA PHE A 134 -8.82 -19.42 5.48
C PHE A 134 -9.42 -19.19 6.88
N ASN A 135 -8.82 -18.29 7.66
CA ASN A 135 -9.23 -17.98 9.02
C ASN A 135 -9.83 -16.58 9.12
N ASN A 136 -10.44 -16.25 10.26
CA ASN A 136 -11.06 -14.95 10.46
C ASN A 136 -10.00 -13.83 10.45
N MET A 137 -10.02 -12.98 9.41
CA MET A 137 -9.04 -11.91 9.24
C MET A 137 -9.05 -10.88 10.38
N ILE A 138 -10.22 -10.54 10.94
CA ILE A 138 -10.32 -9.58 12.07
C ILE A 138 -9.55 -10.08 13.29
N ILE A 139 -9.53 -11.40 13.50
CA ILE A 139 -8.87 -12.04 14.65
C ILE A 139 -7.39 -12.30 14.35
N ASN A 140 -7.06 -12.79 13.15
CA ASN A 140 -5.76 -13.42 12.88
C ASN A 140 -4.77 -12.56 12.08
N LEU A 141 -5.21 -11.49 11.40
CA LEU A 141 -4.35 -10.74 10.48
C LEU A 141 -3.06 -10.25 11.14
N TYR A 142 -3.14 -9.72 12.37
CA TYR A 142 -1.97 -9.25 13.10
C TYR A 142 -1.01 -10.40 13.41
N ALA A 143 -1.51 -11.50 13.98
CA ALA A 143 -0.67 -12.63 14.39
C ALA A 143 0.07 -13.25 13.19
N GLU A 144 -0.64 -13.44 12.07
CA GLU A 144 -0.07 -14.01 10.85
C GLU A 144 0.97 -13.10 10.20
N MET A 145 0.69 -11.80 10.14
CA MET A 145 1.63 -10.82 9.63
C MET A 145 2.85 -10.69 10.54
N ASN A 146 2.64 -10.51 11.84
CA ASN A 146 3.69 -10.23 12.82
C ASN A 146 4.68 -11.38 12.94
N ARG A 147 4.26 -12.63 12.74
CA ARG A 147 5.16 -13.79 12.69
C ARG A 147 6.26 -13.61 11.64
N TYR A 148 5.91 -13.17 10.44
CA TYR A 148 6.87 -12.95 9.36
C TYR A 148 7.63 -11.63 9.50
N VAL A 149 7.05 -10.62 10.14
CA VAL A 149 7.77 -9.38 10.50
C VAL A 149 8.89 -9.68 11.50
N ILE A 150 8.62 -10.51 12.51
CA ILE A 150 9.65 -10.97 13.46
C ILE A 150 10.73 -11.77 12.74
N GLU A 151 10.35 -12.69 11.86
CA GLU A 151 11.32 -13.49 11.10
C GLU A 151 12.18 -12.62 10.18
N TRP A 152 11.59 -11.62 9.52
CA TRP A 152 12.33 -10.65 8.72
C TRP A 152 13.37 -9.90 9.55
N TYR A 153 13.02 -9.54 10.79
CA TYR A 153 13.94 -8.86 11.70
C TYR A 153 15.07 -9.76 12.19
N THR A 154 14.80 -11.03 12.48
CA THR A 154 15.78 -11.96 13.04
C THR A 154 16.67 -12.61 11.99
N ASN A 155 16.16 -12.83 10.78
CA ASN A 155 16.87 -13.52 9.71
C ASN A 155 16.48 -12.97 8.32
N PRO A 156 16.82 -11.70 8.01
CA PRO A 156 16.47 -11.11 6.72
C PRO A 156 17.21 -11.82 5.57
N PRO A 157 16.55 -12.06 4.43
CA PRO A 157 17.19 -12.64 3.24
C PRO A 157 18.20 -11.70 2.57
N CYS A 158 18.23 -10.41 2.93
CA CYS A 158 19.20 -9.41 2.45
C CYS A 158 20.14 -8.98 3.57
N CYS A 159 21.42 -8.79 3.25
CA CYS A 159 22.44 -8.35 4.19
C CYS A 159 22.36 -6.86 4.56
N GLN A 160 21.51 -6.08 3.89
CA GLN A 160 21.30 -4.66 4.18
C GLN A 160 19.91 -4.41 4.74
N PRO A 161 19.76 -3.45 5.66
CA PRO A 161 18.44 -3.03 6.11
C PRO A 161 17.66 -2.52 4.90
N ASN A 162 16.58 -3.24 4.59
CA ASN A 162 15.62 -2.86 3.57
C ASN A 162 14.23 -2.81 4.18
N ASN A 163 13.36 -1.99 3.59
CA ASN A 163 11.96 -2.00 3.94
C ASN A 163 11.37 -3.38 3.61
N LEU A 164 10.49 -3.85 4.49
CA LEU A 164 9.64 -5.00 4.19
C LEU A 164 8.34 -4.49 3.56
N TYR A 165 8.06 -4.94 2.35
CA TYR A 165 6.82 -4.62 1.65
C TYR A 165 5.88 -5.82 1.79
N ILE A 166 4.61 -5.58 2.07
CA ILE A 166 3.62 -6.63 2.27
C ILE A 166 2.41 -6.28 1.43
N VAL A 167 2.04 -7.14 0.49
CA VAL A 167 0.78 -7.04 -0.24
C VAL A 167 -0.24 -7.91 0.48
N LEU A 168 -1.34 -7.29 0.92
CA LEU A 168 -2.50 -7.98 1.47
C LEU A 168 -3.60 -8.02 0.42
N ILE A 169 -4.06 -9.20 0.03
CA ILE A 169 -5.20 -9.39 -0.86
C ILE A 169 -6.37 -9.99 -0.08
N ALA A 170 -7.52 -9.31 -0.08
CA ALA A 170 -8.76 -9.78 0.51
C ALA A 170 -9.96 -9.14 -0.20
N HIS A 171 -11.07 -9.87 -0.37
CA HIS A 171 -12.26 -9.38 -1.11
C HIS A 171 -11.94 -8.75 -2.48
N ASN A 172 -11.04 -9.37 -3.25
CA ASN A 172 -10.56 -8.86 -4.55
C ASN A 172 -9.91 -7.47 -4.50
N LYS A 173 -9.46 -7.03 -3.31
CA LYS A 173 -8.72 -5.79 -3.12
C LYS A 173 -7.30 -6.11 -2.67
N ALA A 174 -6.32 -5.52 -3.33
CA ALA A 174 -4.93 -5.54 -2.89
C ALA A 174 -4.55 -4.18 -2.29
N ILE A 175 -3.83 -4.21 -1.17
CA ILE A 175 -3.24 -3.03 -0.55
C ILE A 175 -1.76 -3.26 -0.27
N LEU A 176 -1.01 -2.17 -0.14
CA LEU A 176 0.40 -2.22 0.25
C LEU A 176 0.56 -1.84 1.72
N ILE A 177 1.36 -2.62 2.44
CA ILE A 177 1.88 -2.27 3.76
C ILE A 177 3.40 -2.20 3.65
N VAL A 178 4.02 -1.17 4.24
CA VAL A 178 5.48 -0.98 4.23
C VAL A 178 5.97 -0.84 5.65
N ILE A 179 6.93 -1.68 6.06
CA ILE A 179 7.58 -1.60 7.36
C ILE A 179 8.99 -1.03 7.17
N GLN A 180 9.20 0.16 7.72
CA GLN A 180 10.50 0.84 7.78
C GLN A 180 11.05 0.68 9.20
N LEU A 181 11.87 -0.37 9.40
CA LEU A 181 12.38 -0.77 10.71
C LEU A 181 13.25 0.32 11.36
N ASP A 182 14.15 0.89 10.57
CA ASP A 182 15.01 2.02 10.90
C ASP A 182 14.24 3.26 11.39
N MET A 183 13.05 3.49 10.83
CA MET A 183 12.18 4.62 11.18
C MET A 183 11.14 4.26 12.25
N ASN A 184 11.09 3.00 12.70
CA ASN A 184 10.04 2.48 13.58
C ASN A 184 8.63 2.83 13.06
N SER A 185 8.41 2.65 11.75
CA SER A 185 7.24 3.17 11.05
C SER A 185 6.59 2.10 10.16
N VAL A 186 5.27 2.15 10.09
CA VAL A 186 4.43 1.32 9.22
C VAL A 186 3.56 2.23 8.36
N LEU A 187 3.57 2.00 7.05
CA LEU A 187 2.63 2.57 6.11
C LEU A 187 1.60 1.52 5.70
N LEU A 188 0.35 1.93 5.53
CA LEU A 188 -0.67 1.17 4.81
C LEU A 188 -1.22 2.07 3.71
N ILE A 189 -1.31 1.56 2.49
CA ILE A 189 -1.67 2.32 1.30
C ILE A 189 -2.74 1.52 0.55
N ASP A 190 -3.93 2.13 0.44
CA ASP A 190 -5.10 1.56 -0.23
C ASP A 190 -5.55 2.48 -1.36
N SER A 191 -5.48 2.01 -2.60
CA SER A 191 -5.83 2.77 -3.81
C SER A 191 -7.32 2.80 -4.13
N HIS A 192 -8.15 2.04 -3.39
CA HIS A 192 -9.58 1.96 -3.66
C HIS A 192 -10.33 3.22 -3.19
N GLN A 193 -11.54 3.39 -3.71
CA GLN A 193 -12.46 4.41 -3.20
C GLN A 193 -13.14 3.90 -1.92
N HIS A 194 -13.28 4.77 -0.91
CA HIS A 194 -13.91 4.48 0.38
C HIS A 194 -15.10 5.40 0.65
N SER A 195 -16.31 4.94 0.29
CA SER A 195 -17.55 5.71 0.42
C SER A 195 -17.43 7.10 -0.25
N SER A 196 -17.50 8.18 0.53
CA SER A 196 -17.35 9.57 0.07
C SER A 196 -15.89 10.03 -0.09
N HIS A 197 -14.91 9.19 0.25
CA HIS A 197 -13.48 9.48 0.14
C HIS A 197 -12.85 8.64 -0.98
N GLY A 198 -11.71 9.10 -1.49
CA GLY A 198 -10.90 8.38 -2.46
C GLY A 198 -10.02 7.35 -1.77
N ALA A 199 -8.78 7.25 -2.25
CA ALA A 199 -7.71 6.43 -1.69
C ALA A 199 -7.35 6.83 -0.26
N LEU A 200 -6.53 6.00 0.37
CA LEU A 200 -6.12 6.15 1.75
C LEU A 200 -4.63 5.83 1.92
N ILE A 201 -3.95 6.65 2.71
CA ILE A 201 -2.69 6.26 3.35
C ILE A 201 -2.85 6.35 4.86
N CYS A 202 -2.41 5.33 5.57
CA CYS A 202 -2.25 5.33 7.02
C CYS A 202 -0.77 5.26 7.40
N GLN A 203 -0.41 5.88 8.52
CA GLN A 203 0.89 5.66 9.17
C GLN A 203 0.72 5.36 10.65
N CYS A 204 1.55 4.49 11.20
CA CYS A 204 1.68 4.30 12.64
C CYS A 204 3.09 3.81 13.00
N ARG A 205 3.41 3.80 14.29
CA ARG A 205 4.62 3.13 14.77
C ARG A 205 4.46 1.61 14.68
N ILE A 206 5.55 0.86 14.59
CA ILE A 206 5.51 -0.63 14.59
C ILE A 206 4.78 -1.17 15.82
N SER A 207 4.98 -0.54 16.99
CA SER A 207 4.23 -0.85 18.23
C SER A 207 2.70 -0.73 18.14
N LYS A 208 2.16 -0.15 17.05
CA LYS A 208 0.73 0.02 16.77
C LYS A 208 0.27 -0.80 15.57
N LEU A 209 1.09 -1.74 15.08
CA LEU A 209 0.74 -2.63 13.96
C LEU A 209 -0.54 -3.43 14.24
N GLU A 210 -0.71 -3.95 15.46
CA GLU A 210 -1.94 -4.66 15.84
C GLU A 210 -3.20 -3.80 15.70
N ASN A 211 -3.14 -2.56 16.19
CA ASN A 211 -4.24 -1.61 16.03
C ASN A 211 -4.55 -1.33 14.56
N LEU A 212 -3.51 -1.19 13.72
CA LEU A 212 -3.66 -0.96 12.29
C LEU A 212 -4.32 -2.15 11.59
N CYS A 213 -3.85 -3.37 11.87
CA CYS A 213 -4.43 -4.60 11.35
C CYS A 213 -5.90 -4.76 11.77
N SER A 214 -6.21 -4.58 13.06
CA SER A 214 -7.58 -4.68 13.57
C SER A 214 -8.50 -3.63 12.94
N TRP A 215 -8.02 -2.39 12.82
CA TRP A 215 -8.77 -1.32 12.18
C TRP A 215 -9.05 -1.61 10.71
N TYR A 216 -8.02 -1.97 9.94
CA TYR A 216 -8.16 -2.20 8.51
C TYR A 216 -9.05 -3.41 8.23
N ALA A 217 -8.87 -4.51 8.95
CA ALA A 217 -9.71 -5.70 8.82
C ALA A 217 -11.19 -5.37 9.04
N LYS A 218 -11.51 -4.63 10.11
CA LYS A 218 -12.89 -4.17 10.39
C LYS A 218 -13.41 -3.24 9.30
N MET A 219 -12.60 -2.29 8.83
CA MET A 219 -13.01 -1.37 7.76
C MET A 219 -13.35 -2.14 6.48
N LEU A 220 -12.50 -3.10 6.08
CA LEU A 220 -12.71 -3.91 4.89
C LEU A 220 -13.98 -4.76 5.02
N CYS A 221 -14.16 -5.47 6.14
CA CYS A 221 -15.35 -6.30 6.37
C CYS A 221 -16.63 -5.48 6.41
N ASN A 222 -16.61 -4.30 7.06
CA ASN A 222 -17.76 -3.40 7.09
C ASN A 222 -18.10 -2.87 5.70
N SER A 223 -17.08 -2.58 4.87
CA SER A 223 -17.29 -2.13 3.49
C SER A 223 -17.81 -3.25 2.59
N ALA A 224 -17.46 -4.51 2.85
CA ALA A 224 -17.89 -5.67 2.07
C ALA A 224 -19.23 -6.25 2.56
N GLY A 225 -19.62 -5.97 3.80
CA GLY A 225 -20.79 -6.55 4.47
C GLY A 225 -20.57 -7.96 5.03
N SER A 226 -19.35 -8.50 4.93
CA SER A 226 -18.98 -9.84 5.40
C SER A 226 -17.48 -9.92 5.73
N ASN A 227 -17.06 -11.01 6.39
CA ASN A 227 -15.64 -11.36 6.46
C ASN A 227 -15.19 -11.99 5.14
N PRO A 228 -13.91 -11.85 4.75
CA PRO A 228 -13.39 -12.57 3.60
C PRO A 228 -13.30 -14.06 3.92
N ASP A 229 -13.66 -14.91 2.95
CA ASP A 229 -13.50 -16.36 3.06
C ASP A 229 -12.01 -16.75 3.12
N ALA A 230 -11.16 -15.95 2.46
CA ALA A 230 -9.72 -16.07 2.52
C ALA A 230 -9.02 -14.72 2.32
N TYR A 231 -7.78 -14.62 2.80
CA TYR A 231 -6.88 -13.52 2.49
C TYR A 231 -5.45 -14.04 2.24
N GLU A 232 -4.70 -13.29 1.43
CA GLU A 232 -3.31 -13.58 1.10
C GLU A 232 -2.38 -12.53 1.69
N LEU A 233 -1.23 -12.96 2.20
CA LEU A 233 -0.12 -12.09 2.57
C LEU A 233 1.11 -12.49 1.74
N SER A 234 1.56 -11.58 0.88
CA SER A 234 2.82 -11.68 0.14
C SER A 234 3.83 -10.70 0.68
N PHE A 235 5.00 -11.21 1.07
CA PHE A 235 6.10 -10.45 1.64
C PHE A 235 7.17 -10.26 0.59
N LEU A 236 7.51 -9.01 0.28
CA LEU A 236 8.41 -8.63 -0.79
C LEU A 236 9.54 -7.73 -0.28
N TYR A 237 10.66 -7.77 -1.00
CA TYR A 237 11.84 -6.97 -0.74
C TYR A 237 12.61 -6.70 -2.03
N TYR A 238 13.52 -5.73 -2.01
CA TYR A 238 14.48 -5.55 -3.10
C TYR A 238 15.78 -6.27 -2.77
N LYS A 239 16.26 -7.08 -3.71
CA LYS A 239 17.56 -7.74 -3.56
C LYS A 239 18.67 -6.70 -3.57
N CYS A 240 19.60 -6.88 -2.64
CA CYS A 240 20.86 -6.17 -2.57
C CYS A 240 21.66 -6.56 -3.81
N GLU A 241 22.08 -5.61 -4.64
CA GLU A 241 23.05 -5.90 -5.70
C GLU A 241 24.33 -6.40 -5.03
N LYS A 242 24.79 -7.61 -5.37
CA LYS A 242 26.11 -8.05 -4.94
C LYS A 242 27.11 -7.08 -5.57
N GLN A 243 27.81 -6.30 -4.74
CA GLN A 243 29.02 -5.63 -5.19
C GLN A 243 29.98 -6.73 -5.65
N ASN A 244 30.06 -6.92 -6.97
CA ASN A 244 31.17 -7.66 -7.55
C ASN A 244 32.39 -6.80 -7.25
N ASN A 245 33.15 -7.17 -6.22
CA ASN A 245 34.53 -6.73 -6.03
C ASN A 245 35.30 -7.17 -7.28
N LYS A 246 35.28 -6.32 -8.31
CA LYS A 246 36.34 -6.31 -9.31
C LYS A 246 37.59 -5.82 -8.57
N ASN A 247 38.25 -6.77 -7.90
CA ASN A 247 39.66 -6.64 -7.58
C ASN A 247 40.39 -6.59 -8.92
N THR A 248 40.53 -5.37 -9.45
CA THR A 248 41.51 -5.07 -10.49
C THR A 248 42.87 -5.21 -9.82
N ILE A 249 43.55 -6.32 -10.12
CA ILE A 249 44.99 -6.48 -9.95
C ILE A 249 45.68 -5.62 -11.01
#